data_AF-A0A7K3XKH9-F1
#
_entry.id   AF-A0A7K3XKH9-F1
#
_cell.length_a   1.000
_cell.length_b   1.000
_cell.length_c   1.000
_cell.angle_alpha   90.00
_cell.angle_beta   90.00
_cell.angle_gamma   90.00
#
_symmetry.space_group_name_H-M   'P 1'
#
loop_
_entity.id
_entity.type
_entity.pdbx_description
1 polymer ?
#
loop_
_entity_poly.entity_id
_entity_poly.type
_entity_poly.pdbx_seq_one_letter_code
_entity_poly.pdbx_strand_id
1 'polypeptide(L)'
;MSIRLEYDDYKNWLIELKDRIKTSQIKAALSVNSELISLYWYIGRRITEIQKNSKYGDGIIMQLAADLKKEFPDMGGFSSSNLKYCKQFYQFWQQDQFSQQLVGNAQNSSIGQQVVDLSENSQIPINKIPWGHNVLIIQKIKDNKEDA
;
A
#
# COMPACT_ATOMS: atom_id res chain seq x y z
N MET A 1 -50.67 -3.73 -21.64
CA MET A 1 -49.76 -2.63 -21.25
C MET A 1 -48.93 -2.99 -20.02
N SER A 2 -49.48 -3.71 -19.04
CA SER A 2 -48.81 -4.06 -17.77
C SER A 2 -47.53 -4.91 -17.87
N ILE A 3 -47.46 -5.91 -18.77
CA ILE A 3 -46.26 -6.78 -18.91
C ILE A 3 -45.01 -5.99 -19.35
N ARG A 4 -45.18 -4.90 -20.10
CA ARG A 4 -44.06 -4.05 -20.55
C ARG A 4 -43.48 -3.22 -19.41
N LEU A 5 -44.34 -2.73 -18.50
CA LEU A 5 -43.91 -1.96 -17.33
C LEU A 5 -43.14 -2.83 -16.34
N GLU A 6 -43.62 -4.05 -16.06
CA GLU A 6 -42.90 -5.01 -15.20
C GLU A 6 -41.54 -5.42 -15.78
N TYR A 7 -41.44 -5.51 -17.12
CA TYR A 7 -40.18 -5.81 -17.80
C TYR A 7 -39.17 -4.65 -17.75
N ASP A 8 -39.65 -3.42 -17.83
CA ASP A 8 -38.81 -2.23 -17.72
C ASP A 8 -38.36 -1.99 -16.26
N ASP A 9 -39.23 -2.25 -15.28
CA ASP A 9 -38.89 -2.22 -13.86
C ASP A 9 -37.82 -3.26 -13.50
N TYR A 10 -37.97 -4.50 -14.00
CA TYR A 10 -36.95 -5.54 -13.83
C TYR A 10 -35.60 -5.15 -14.43
N LYS A 11 -35.59 -4.55 -15.63
CA LYS A 11 -34.34 -4.09 -16.25
C LYS A 11 -33.66 -2.97 -15.46
N ASN A 12 -34.44 -2.01 -14.96
CA ASN A 12 -33.91 -0.93 -14.14
C ASN A 12 -33.32 -1.48 -12.82
N TRP A 13 -34.03 -2.39 -12.17
CA TRP A 13 -33.53 -3.11 -11.00
C TRP A 13 -32.24 -3.89 -11.30
N LEU A 14 -32.18 -4.58 -12.44
CA LEU A 14 -30.98 -5.32 -12.86
C LEU A 14 -29.77 -4.39 -13.11
N ILE A 15 -29.99 -3.20 -13.66
CA ILE A 15 -28.94 -2.19 -13.84
C ILE A 15 -28.43 -1.72 -12.47
N GLU A 16 -29.33 -1.35 -11.55
CA GLU A 16 -28.95 -0.94 -10.19
C GLU A 16 -28.17 -2.05 -9.47
N LEU A 17 -28.63 -3.29 -9.57
CA LEU A 17 -27.97 -4.43 -8.95
C LEU A 17 -26.55 -4.64 -9.49
N LYS A 18 -26.37 -4.56 -10.81
CA LYS A 18 -25.03 -4.65 -11.44
C LYS A 18 -24.10 -3.55 -10.94
N ASP A 19 -24.59 -2.32 -10.79
CA ASP A 19 -23.79 -1.20 -10.30
C ASP A 19 -23.43 -1.34 -8.83
N ARG A 20 -24.34 -1.84 -8.00
CA ARG A 20 -24.06 -2.19 -6.59
C ARG A 20 -23.00 -3.29 -6.47
N ILE A 21 -23.07 -4.32 -7.33
CA ILE A 21 -22.06 -5.39 -7.36
C ILE A 21 -20.68 -4.82 -7.70
N LYS A 22 -20.58 -4.04 -8.79
CA LYS A 22 -19.32 -3.40 -9.21
C LYS A 22 -18.77 -2.49 -8.11
N THR A 23 -19.61 -1.66 -7.51
CA THR A 23 -19.20 -0.75 -6.44
C THR A 23 -18.69 -1.53 -5.23
N SER A 24 -19.35 -2.63 -4.85
CA SER A 24 -18.91 -3.50 -3.76
C SER A 24 -17.57 -4.18 -4.06
N GLN A 25 -17.36 -4.65 -5.28
CA GLN A 25 -16.08 -5.22 -5.71
C GLN A 25 -14.94 -4.20 -5.66
N ILE A 26 -15.17 -2.96 -6.10
CA ILE A 26 -14.17 -1.88 -6.02
C ILE A 26 -13.82 -1.59 -4.56
N LYS A 27 -14.82 -1.48 -3.67
CA LYS A 27 -14.57 -1.26 -2.24
C LYS A 27 -13.78 -2.38 -1.61
N ALA A 28 -14.10 -3.64 -1.93
CA ALA A 28 -13.36 -4.80 -1.46
C ALA A 28 -11.90 -4.76 -1.95
N ALA A 29 -11.68 -4.48 -3.24
CA ALA A 29 -10.35 -4.37 -3.82
C ALA A 29 -9.51 -3.25 -3.18
N LEU A 30 -10.12 -2.09 -2.92
CA LEU A 30 -9.45 -0.97 -2.22
C LEU A 30 -9.07 -1.33 -0.78
N SER A 31 -9.96 -2.02 -0.06
CA SER A 31 -9.70 -2.48 1.31
C SER A 31 -8.54 -3.47 1.35
N VAL A 32 -8.56 -4.47 0.45
CA VAL A 32 -7.48 -5.47 0.33
C VAL A 32 -6.16 -4.79 -0.04
N ASN A 33 -6.18 -3.87 -1.01
CA ASN A 33 -4.98 -3.14 -1.42
C ASN A 33 -4.40 -2.29 -0.27
N SER A 34 -5.25 -1.63 0.51
CA SER A 34 -4.82 -0.87 1.69
C SER A 34 -4.11 -1.76 2.70
N GLU A 35 -4.70 -2.92 3.01
CA GLU A 35 -4.10 -3.87 3.96
C GLU A 35 -2.77 -4.44 3.44
N LEU A 36 -2.70 -4.75 2.14
CA LEU A 36 -1.48 -5.25 1.52
C LEU A 36 -0.34 -4.24 1.58
N ILE A 37 -0.64 -2.95 1.37
CA ILE A 37 0.37 -1.88 1.47
C ILE A 37 0.84 -1.72 2.92
N SER A 38 -0.06 -1.77 3.90
CA SER A 38 0.30 -1.75 5.33
C SER A 38 1.20 -2.93 5.71
N LEU A 39 0.90 -4.13 5.18
CA LEU A 39 1.74 -5.31 5.39
C LEU A 39 3.14 -5.13 4.80
N TYR A 40 3.25 -4.60 3.57
CA TYR A 40 4.55 -4.35 2.94
C TYR A 40 5.36 -3.28 3.67
N TRP A 41 4.71 -2.24 4.19
CA TRP A 41 5.33 -1.26 5.08
C TRP A 41 5.93 -1.92 6.31
N TYR A 42 5.12 -2.73 7.01
CA TYR A 42 5.54 -3.46 8.21
C TYR A 42 6.75 -4.37 7.91
N ILE A 43 6.68 -5.16 6.83
CA ILE A 43 7.78 -6.03 6.39
C ILE A 43 9.05 -5.22 6.15
N GLY A 44 8.95 -4.10 5.44
CA GLY A 44 10.08 -3.21 5.17
C GLY A 44 10.74 -2.68 6.44
N ARG A 45 9.93 -2.25 7.41
CA ARG A 45 10.38 -1.83 8.74
C ARG A 45 11.11 -2.97 9.44
N ARG A 46 10.51 -4.15 9.54
CA ARG A 46 11.08 -5.31 10.24
C ARG A 46 12.40 -5.77 9.62
N ILE A 47 12.50 -5.81 8.29
CA ILE A 47 13.75 -6.13 7.59
C ILE A 47 14.83 -5.12 7.98
N THR A 48 14.50 -3.82 7.96
CA THR A 48 15.45 -2.75 8.30
C THR A 48 15.92 -2.85 9.76
N GLU A 49 15.02 -3.13 10.70
CA GLU A 49 15.35 -3.31 12.13
C GLU A 49 16.23 -4.56 12.37
N ILE A 50 15.90 -5.68 11.74
CA ILE A 50 16.65 -6.93 11.89
C ILE A 50 18.07 -6.79 11.34
N GLN A 51 18.24 -6.16 10.17
CA GLN A 51 19.55 -5.96 9.56
C GLN A 51 20.45 -4.97 10.30
N LYS A 52 19.89 -4.08 11.14
CA LYS A 52 20.71 -3.24 12.04
C LYS A 52 21.42 -4.07 13.11
N ASN A 53 20.89 -5.24 13.45
CA ASN A 53 21.56 -6.16 14.35
C ASN A 53 22.62 -6.94 13.55
N SER A 54 23.90 -6.79 13.93
CA SER A 54 25.07 -7.33 13.23
C SER A 54 25.09 -8.86 13.02
N LYS A 55 24.13 -9.59 13.60
CA LYS A 55 23.94 -11.03 13.43
C LYS A 55 23.26 -11.40 12.11
N TYR A 56 22.53 -10.48 11.48
CA TYR A 56 21.73 -10.75 10.29
C TYR A 56 22.27 -9.94 9.11
N GLY A 57 23.11 -10.57 8.29
CA GLY A 57 23.63 -9.97 7.07
C GLY A 57 22.60 -9.89 5.93
N ASP A 58 23.07 -9.64 4.72
CA ASP A 58 22.21 -9.43 3.53
C ASP A 58 21.42 -10.67 3.08
N GLY A 59 21.78 -11.86 3.58
CA GLY A 59 21.11 -13.12 3.27
C GLY A 59 19.70 -13.26 3.88
N ILE A 60 19.33 -12.44 4.87
CA ILE A 60 18.05 -12.57 5.59
C ILE A 60 16.84 -12.44 4.65
N ILE A 61 16.94 -11.61 3.61
CA ILE A 61 15.84 -11.41 2.65
C ILE A 61 15.60 -12.67 1.81
N MET A 62 16.67 -13.38 1.44
CA MET A 62 16.53 -14.62 0.66
C MET A 62 15.90 -15.72 1.51
N GLN A 63 16.36 -15.85 2.76
CA GLN A 63 15.81 -16.81 3.71
C GLN A 63 14.32 -16.51 3.98
N LEU A 64 13.99 -15.26 4.29
CA LEU A 64 12.60 -14.83 4.54
C LEU A 64 11.70 -15.09 3.31
N ALA A 65 12.18 -14.82 2.10
CA ALA A 65 11.42 -15.11 0.89
C ALA A 65 11.13 -16.61 0.72
N ALA A 66 12.12 -17.46 1.00
CA ALA A 66 11.95 -18.91 0.92
C ALA A 66 10.94 -19.41 1.96
N ASP A 67 11.05 -18.93 3.20
CA ASP A 67 10.17 -19.33 4.31
C ASP A 67 8.73 -18.86 4.06
N LEU A 68 8.53 -17.61 3.64
CA LEU A 68 7.20 -17.08 3.32
C LEU A 68 6.55 -17.79 2.13
N LYS A 69 7.33 -18.12 1.09
CA LYS A 69 6.80 -18.87 -0.06
C LYS A 69 6.39 -20.29 0.32
N LYS A 70 7.09 -20.90 1.28
CA LYS A 70 6.76 -22.23 1.80
C LYS A 70 5.47 -22.20 2.62
N GLU A 71 5.30 -21.19 3.46
CA GLU A 71 4.12 -21.05 4.33
C GLU A 71 2.88 -20.58 3.56
N PHE A 72 3.06 -19.68 2.59
CA PHE A 72 1.98 -19.07 1.81
C PHE A 72 2.15 -19.31 0.30
N PRO A 73 2.06 -20.57 -0.17
CA PRO A 73 2.37 -20.94 -1.55
C PRO A 73 1.43 -20.29 -2.58
N ASP A 74 0.17 -20.05 -2.20
CA ASP A 74 -0.85 -19.46 -3.08
C ASP A 74 -0.83 -17.92 -3.07
N MET A 75 -0.05 -17.30 -2.16
CA MET A 75 0.03 -15.85 -2.05
C MET A 75 1.23 -15.31 -2.84
N GLY A 76 0.94 -14.51 -3.86
CA GLY A 76 1.95 -13.72 -4.57
C GLY A 76 2.49 -12.57 -3.71
N GLY A 77 3.65 -12.03 -4.07
CA GLY A 77 4.20 -10.82 -3.42
C GLY A 77 5.30 -11.06 -2.39
N PHE A 78 5.72 -12.31 -2.14
CA PHE A 78 6.83 -12.60 -1.21
C PHE A 78 8.13 -13.05 -1.88
N SER A 79 8.37 -12.63 -3.13
CA SER A 79 9.66 -12.84 -3.77
C SER A 79 10.77 -12.03 -3.09
N SER A 80 12.01 -12.50 -3.17
CA SER A 80 13.17 -11.76 -2.62
C SER A 80 13.28 -10.35 -3.18
N SER A 81 12.98 -10.16 -4.47
CA SER A 81 12.90 -8.84 -5.10
C SER A 81 11.80 -7.96 -4.49
N ASN A 82 10.60 -8.50 -4.25
CA ASN A 82 9.52 -7.72 -3.63
C ASN A 82 9.84 -7.34 -2.18
N LEU A 83 10.46 -8.23 -1.41
CA LEU A 83 10.91 -7.93 -0.05
C LEU A 83 12.00 -6.83 -0.02
N LYS A 84 12.91 -6.81 -1.02
CA LYS A 84 13.85 -5.69 -1.20
C LYS A 84 13.12 -4.38 -1.49
N TYR A 85 12.04 -4.41 -2.29
CA TYR A 85 11.21 -3.22 -2.52
C TYR A 85 10.47 -2.78 -1.24
N CYS A 86 9.95 -3.71 -0.44
CA CYS A 86 9.33 -3.39 0.86
C CYS A 86 10.31 -2.65 1.78
N LYS A 87 11.56 -3.13 1.86
CA LYS A 87 12.63 -2.44 2.61
C LYS A 87 12.88 -1.03 2.07
N GLN A 88 13.09 -0.88 0.77
CA GLN A 88 13.34 0.42 0.14
C GLN A 88 12.17 1.38 0.35
N PHE A 89 10.95 0.88 0.23
CA PHE A 89 9.71 1.61 0.44
C PHE A 89 9.63 2.19 1.85
N TYR A 90 9.89 1.38 2.88
CA TYR A 90 9.96 1.86 4.25
C TYR A 90 11.04 2.93 4.44
N GLN A 91 12.25 2.68 3.94
CA GLN A 91 13.38 3.60 4.06
C GLN A 91 13.14 4.94 3.36
N PHE A 92 12.56 4.90 2.15
CA PHE A 92 12.26 6.07 1.33
C PHE A 92 11.33 7.04 2.06
N TRP A 93 10.19 6.53 2.54
CA TRP A 93 9.21 7.36 3.22
C TRP A 93 9.63 7.73 4.65
N GLN A 94 10.48 6.93 5.32
CA GLN A 94 11.11 7.35 6.57
C GLN A 94 12.03 8.57 6.36
N GLN A 95 12.81 8.58 5.28
CA GLN A 95 13.68 9.69 4.94
C GLN A 95 12.86 10.96 4.60
N ASP A 96 11.71 10.79 3.95
CA ASP A 96 10.82 11.90 3.60
C ASP A 96 9.99 12.45 4.77
N GLN A 97 9.76 11.67 5.84
CA GLN A 97 9.19 12.21 7.09
C GLN A 97 10.10 13.27 7.74
N PHE A 98 11.42 13.11 7.61
CA PHE A 98 12.39 14.13 8.01
C PHE A 98 12.33 15.37 7.10
N SER A 99 12.14 15.18 5.79
CA SER A 99 12.03 16.27 4.83
C SER A 99 10.70 17.04 4.96
N GLN A 100 9.58 16.36 5.20
CA GLN A 100 8.25 16.99 5.29
C GLN A 100 8.03 17.73 6.61
N GLN A 101 8.66 17.36 7.71
CA GLN A 101 8.65 18.18 8.93
C GLN A 101 9.34 19.55 8.73
N LEU A 102 10.24 19.67 7.77
CA LEU A 102 10.85 20.96 7.40
C LEU A 102 9.94 21.81 6.49
N VAL A 103 8.99 21.18 5.79
CA VAL A 103 8.06 21.86 4.84
C VAL A 103 6.68 22.13 5.47
N GLY A 104 6.28 21.37 6.48
CA GLY A 104 4.97 21.44 7.15
C GLY A 104 4.74 22.64 8.08
N ASN A 105 5.73 23.52 8.27
CA ASN A 105 5.54 24.78 9.00
C ASN A 105 4.97 25.91 8.12
N ALA A 106 4.63 25.62 6.86
CA ALA A 106 3.96 26.56 5.98
C ALA A 106 2.56 26.05 5.59
N GLN A 107 1.57 26.62 6.29
CA GLN A 107 0.23 26.91 5.78
C GLN A 107 -0.82 25.78 5.73
N ASN A 108 -1.85 26.02 6.54
CA ASN A 108 -3.28 25.85 6.27
C ASN A 108 -4.03 24.68 6.90
N SER A 109 -4.97 25.15 7.72
CA SER A 109 -6.06 24.54 8.44
C SER A 109 -7.18 24.05 7.53
N SER A 110 -8.01 23.19 8.13
CA SER A 110 -9.41 22.89 7.79
C SER A 110 -9.64 21.80 6.74
N ILE A 111 -9.89 20.57 7.21
CA ILE A 111 -11.13 19.79 7.03
C ILE A 111 -10.99 18.51 7.88
N GLY A 112 -12.03 18.22 8.67
CA GLY A 112 -11.97 17.30 9.80
C GLY A 112 -11.57 15.86 9.46
N GLN A 113 -10.70 15.31 10.30
CA GLN A 113 -10.68 13.88 10.58
C GLN A 113 -10.21 13.66 12.01
N GLN A 114 -11.04 12.93 12.75
CA GLN A 114 -10.86 12.62 14.15
C GLN A 114 -9.49 11.99 14.38
N VAL A 115 -8.84 12.55 15.40
CA VAL A 115 -7.59 12.15 16.02
C VAL A 115 -7.64 10.67 16.44
N VAL A 116 -6.96 9.82 15.67
CA VAL A 116 -6.55 8.48 16.15
C VAL A 116 -5.03 8.51 16.24
N ASP A 117 -4.60 8.59 17.49
CA ASP A 117 -3.29 8.29 18.07
C ASP A 117 -2.01 8.65 17.27
N LEU A 118 -1.35 9.70 17.73
CA LEU A 118 -0.19 10.36 17.13
C LEU A 118 1.15 9.71 17.51
N SER A 119 1.25 8.38 17.59
CA SER A 119 2.56 7.71 17.82
C SER A 119 2.94 6.59 16.84
N GLU A 120 2.06 6.21 15.89
CA GLU A 120 2.40 5.31 14.77
C GLU A 120 2.04 5.86 13.38
N ASN A 121 1.44 7.05 13.32
CA ASN A 121 0.88 7.66 12.12
C ASN A 121 1.87 8.64 11.45
N SER A 122 2.77 8.11 10.62
CA SER A 122 3.43 8.93 9.59
C SER A 122 2.40 9.32 8.53
N GLN A 123 2.22 10.62 8.38
CA GLN A 123 1.18 11.32 7.61
C GLN A 123 1.40 11.25 6.09
N ILE A 124 1.68 10.06 5.56
CA ILE A 124 1.69 9.81 4.12
C ILE A 124 0.54 8.84 3.85
N PRO A 125 -0.41 9.18 2.96
CA PRO A 125 -1.49 8.28 2.57
C PRO A 125 -0.94 7.18 1.64
N ILE A 126 0.02 6.39 2.12
CA ILE A 126 0.73 5.41 1.29
C ILE A 126 -0.24 4.33 0.79
N ASN A 127 -1.27 4.04 1.57
CA ASN A 127 -2.35 3.10 1.25
C ASN A 127 -3.29 3.58 0.12
N LYS A 128 -3.23 4.85 -0.29
CA LYS A 128 -4.03 5.38 -1.41
C LYS A 128 -3.34 5.21 -2.77
N ILE A 129 -2.07 4.83 -2.79
CA ILE A 129 -1.29 4.61 -4.01
C ILE A 129 -1.15 3.10 -4.25
N PRO A 130 -1.61 2.54 -5.38
CA PRO A 130 -1.40 1.12 -5.68
C PRO A 130 0.07 0.71 -5.63
N TRP A 131 0.35 -0.52 -5.18
CA TRP A 131 1.71 -1.02 -4.97
C TRP A 131 2.63 -0.84 -6.19
N GLY A 132 2.13 -1.13 -7.41
CA GLY A 132 2.92 -0.95 -8.64
C GLY A 132 3.41 0.49 -8.85
N HIS A 133 2.60 1.49 -8.49
CA HIS A 133 3.01 2.89 -8.56
C HIS A 133 4.05 3.23 -7.49
N ASN A 134 3.91 2.71 -6.26
CA ASN A 134 4.94 2.89 -5.22
C ASN A 134 6.30 2.35 -5.69
N VAL A 135 6.33 1.17 -6.32
CA VAL A 135 7.56 0.59 -6.88
C VAL A 135 8.16 1.48 -7.97
N LEU A 136 7.34 2.00 -8.90
CA LEU A 136 7.80 2.89 -9.98
C LEU A 136 8.36 4.22 -9.44
N ILE A 137 7.73 4.80 -8.41
CA ILE A 137 8.21 6.04 -7.76
C ILE A 137 9.61 5.80 -7.18
N ILE A 138 9.78 4.70 -6.42
CA ILE A 138 11.07 4.35 -5.82
C ILE A 138 12.15 4.16 -6.89
N GLN A 139 11.82 3.47 -8.00
CA GLN A 139 12.75 3.26 -9.10
C GLN A 139 13.18 4.59 -9.74
N LYS A 140 12.22 5.43 -10.17
CA LYS A 140 12.51 6.68 -10.89
C LYS A 140 13.24 7.74 -10.05
N ILE A 141 13.01 7.77 -8.74
CA ILE A 141 13.70 8.73 -7.85
C ILE A 141 15.12 8.26 -7.54
N LYS A 142 15.37 6.94 -7.51
CA LYS A 142 16.71 6.41 -7.35
C LYS A 142 17.60 6.75 -8.56
N ASP A 143 17.06 6.60 -9.77
CA ASP A 143 17.79 6.92 -11.00
C ASP A 143 18.21 8.41 -11.06
N ASN A 144 17.37 9.34 -10.56
CA ASN A 144 17.69 10.77 -10.54
C ASN A 144 18.71 11.20 -9.47
N LYS A 145 19.07 10.34 -8.50
CA LYS A 145 20.06 10.67 -7.45
C LYS A 145 21.47 10.17 -7.78
N GLU A 146 21.64 9.36 -8.81
CA GLU A 146 22.96 8.88 -9.25
C GLU A 146 23.62 9.82 -10.29
N ASP A 147 22.88 10.81 -10.81
CA ASP A 147 23.32 11.78 -11.84
C ASP A 147 23.49 13.23 -11.33
N ALA A 148 23.49 13.48 -10.02
CA ALA A 148 23.61 14.83 -9.41
C ALA A 148 24.78 14.96 -8.43
#